data_AF-A0A2V2RTD2-F1
#
_entry.id   AF-A0A2V2RTD2-F1
#
_cell.length_a   1.000
_cell.length_b   1.000
_cell.length_c   1.000
_cell.angle_alpha   90.00
_cell.angle_beta   90.00
_cell.angle_gamma   90.00
#
_symmetry.space_group_name_H-M   'P 1'
#
loop_
_entity.id
_entity.type
_entity.pdbx_description
1 polymer ?
#
loop_
_entity_poly.entity_id
_entity_poly.type
_entity_poly.pdbx_seq_one_letter_code
_entity_poly.pdbx_strand_id
1 'polypeptide(L)' 'PLGISYSRFIAGLNLAKIELNRKSLSEIAIHNPEAFKGLVEKAQAALQNKVAA' A
#
# COMPACT_ATOMS: atom_id res chain seq x y z
N PRO A 1 13.52 -5.25 -3.83
CA PRO A 1 12.27 -4.87 -4.53
C PRO A 1 11.02 -5.15 -3.66
N LEU A 2 10.66 -4.19 -2.79
CA LEU A 2 9.44 -3.96 -1.96
C LEU A 2 8.58 -5.12 -1.36
N GLY A 3 8.89 -6.40 -1.57
CA GLY A 3 8.44 -7.56 -0.78
C GLY A 3 6.94 -7.88 -0.75
N ILE A 4 6.08 -7.07 -1.37
CA ILE A 4 4.62 -7.22 -1.30
C ILE A 4 4.00 -7.39 -2.69
N SER A 5 3.13 -8.39 -2.85
CA SER A 5 2.36 -8.54 -4.08
C SER A 5 1.28 -7.46 -4.18
N TYR A 6 0.89 -7.08 -5.39
CA TYR A 6 -0.16 -6.08 -5.61
C TYR A 6 -1.45 -6.41 -4.83
N SER A 7 -1.91 -7.66 -4.83
CA SER A 7 -3.09 -8.08 -4.09
C SER A 7 -2.96 -7.89 -2.58
N ARG A 8 -1.77 -8.18 -2.01
CA ARG A 8 -1.50 -7.91 -0.59
C ARG A 8 -1.43 -6.40 -0.32
N PHE A 9 -0.79 -5.64 -1.20
CA PHE A 9 -0.71 -4.20 -1.07
C PHE A 9 -2.10 -3.55 -1.05
N ILE A 10 -2.97 -3.88 -2.00
CA ILE A 10 -4.36 -3.42 -2.02
C ILE A 10 -5.14 -3.87 -0.78
N ALA A 11 -4.95 -5.11 -0.33
CA ALA A 11 -5.56 -5.56 0.92
C ALA A 11 -5.08 -4.74 2.13
N GLY A 12 -3.79 -4.40 2.20
CA GLY A 12 -3.23 -3.55 3.24
C GLY A 12 -3.75 -2.11 3.20
N LEU A 13 -3.90 -1.53 2.00
CA LEU A 13 -4.50 -0.20 1.85
C LEU A 13 -5.97 -0.19 2.32
N ASN A 14 -6.74 -1.22 1.98
CA ASN A 14 -8.13 -1.37 2.46
C ASN A 14 -8.19 -1.50 3.99
N LEU A 15 -7.30 -2.28 4.60
CA LEU A 15 -7.21 -2.41 6.07
C LEU A 15 -6.79 -1.10 6.74
N ALA A 16 -5.91 -0.34 6.10
CA ALA A 16 -5.50 1.00 6.52
C ALA A 16 -6.58 2.07 6.26
N LYS A 17 -7.74 1.70 5.68
CA LYS A 17 -8.82 2.60 5.24
C LYS A 17 -8.34 3.69 4.28
N ILE A 18 -7.34 3.38 3.45
CA ILE A 18 -6.83 4.26 2.41
C ILE A 18 -7.52 3.89 1.11
N GLU A 19 -8.54 4.66 0.74
CA GLU A 19 -9.19 4.53 -0.56
C GLU A 19 -8.45 5.37 -1.59
N LEU A 20 -7.74 4.69 -2.51
CA LEU A 20 -6.97 5.32 -3.57
C LEU A 20 -7.39 4.73 -4.91
N ASN A 21 -7.75 5.59 -5.86
CA ASN A 21 -8.11 5.11 -7.19
C ASN A 21 -6.84 4.60 -7.91
N ARG A 22 -7.03 3.63 -8.82
CA ARG A 22 -5.90 2.98 -9.53
C ARG A 22 -5.07 3.95 -10.36
N LYS A 23 -5.68 5.01 -10.88
CA LYS A 23 -5.02 6.01 -11.73
C LYS A 23 -4.03 6.84 -10.92
N SER A 24 -4.49 7.42 -9.81
CA SER A 24 -3.67 8.15 -8.85
C SER A 24 -2.56 7.27 -8.26
N LEU A 25 -2.85 5.99 -8.00
CA LEU A 25 -1.85 5.05 -7.51
C LEU A 25 -0.73 4.82 -8.53
N SER A 26 -1.08 4.66 -9.81
CA SER A 26 -0.11 4.53 -10.90
C SER A 26 0.72 5.80 -11.08
N GLU A 27 0.07 6.97 -11.04
CA GLU A 27 0.75 8.27 -11.13
C GLU A 27 1.74 8.45 -9.97
N ILE A 28 1.34 8.14 -8.73
CA ILE A 28 2.22 8.23 -7.56
C ILE A 28 3.39 7.26 -7.69
N ALA A 29 3.15 6.02 -8.14
CA ALA A 29 4.22 5.04 -8.33
C ALA A 29 5.27 5.48 -9.36
N ILE A 30 4.86 6.22 -10.39
CA ILE A 30 5.73 6.69 -11.48
C ILE A 30 6.42 8.01 -11.10
N HIS A 31 5.66 8.98 -10.60
CA HIS A 31 6.14 10.35 -10.40
C HIS A 31 6.63 10.64 -8.98
N ASN A 32 6.21 9.85 -7.99
CA ASN A 32 6.55 10.09 -6.59
C ASN A 32 6.88 8.79 -5.83
N PRO A 33 8.08 8.22 -6.05
CA PRO A 33 8.49 6.96 -5.43
C PRO A 33 8.58 7.04 -3.90
N GLU A 34 8.87 8.20 -3.31
CA GLU A 34 8.84 8.39 -1.85
C GLU A 34 7.42 8.25 -1.28
N ALA A 35 6.44 8.92 -1.90
CA ALA A 35 5.05 8.79 -1.49
C ALA A 35 4.55 7.35 -1.68
N PHE A 36 4.94 6.68 -2.77
CA PHE A 36 4.61 5.27 -2.98
C PHE A 36 5.21 4.38 -1.89
N LYS A 37 6.46 4.62 -1.48
CA LYS A 37 7.10 3.88 -0.38
C LYS A 37 6.32 4.04 0.93
N GLY A 38 5.89 5.25 1.27
CA GLY A 38 5.05 5.50 2.45
C GLY A 38 3.69 4.77 2.41
N LEU A 39 3.08 4.65 1.23
CA LEU A 39 1.87 3.83 1.06
C LEU A 39 2.14 2.35 1.29
N VAL A 40 3.26 1.82 0.79
CA VAL A 40 3.67 0.42 0.99
C VAL A 40 3.91 0.13 2.48
N GLU A 41 4.59 1.02 3.19
CA GLU A 41 4.82 0.87 4.64
C GLU A 41 3.52 0.84 5.43
N LYS A 42 2.58 1.77 5.15
CA LYS A 42 1.25 1.78 5.78
C LYS A 42 0.46 0.50 5.49
N ALA A 43 0.48 0.04 4.24
CA ALA A 43 -0.18 -1.20 3.85
C ALA A 43 0.42 -2.43 4.55
N GLN A 44 1.75 -2.49 4.68
CA GLN A 44 2.43 -3.57 5.40
C GLN A 44 2.12 -3.55 6.90
N ALA A 45 2.14 -2.37 7.54
CA ALA A 45 1.78 -2.24 8.95
C ALA A 45 0.33 -2.69 9.22
N ALA A 46 -0.60 -2.31 8.34
CA ALA A 46 -2.00 -2.74 8.47
C ALA A 46 -2.17 -4.27 8.29
N LEU A 47 -1.41 -4.87 7.37
CA LEU A 47 -1.39 -6.33 7.22
C LEU A 47 -0.80 -7.03 8.44
N GLN A 48 0.30 -6.52 9.00
CA GLN A 48 0.91 -7.07 10.21
C GLN A 48 -0.07 -7.01 11.39
N ASN A 49 -0.79 -5.89 11.57
CA ASN A 49 -1.82 -5.77 12.59
C ASN A 49 -2.97 -6.77 12.41
N LYS A 50 -3.33 -7.14 11.17
CA LYS A 50 -4.33 -8.19 10.92
C LYS A 50 -3.81 -9.59 11.27
N VAL A 51 -2.53 -9.88 11.08
CA VAL A 51 -1.95 -11.21 11.38
C VAL A 51 -1.72 -11.40 12.88
N ALA A 52 -1.52 -10.31 13.62
CA ALA A 52 -1.35 -10.33 15.08
C ALA A 52 -2.67 -10.41 15.86
N ALA A 53 -3.82 -10.27 15.20
CA ALA A 53 -5.17 -10.35 15.77
C ALA A 53 -5.83 -11.70 15.43
#